data_AF-A0A6L6QPI9-F1
#
_entry.id   AF-A0A6L6QPI9-F1
#
_cell.length_a   1.000
_cell.length_b   1.000
_cell.length_c   1.000
_cell.angle_alpha   90.00
_cell.angle_beta   90.00
_cell.angle_gamma   90.00
#
_symmetry.space_group_name_H-M   'P 1'
#
loop_
_entity.id
_entity.type
_entity.pdbx_description
1 polymer ?
#
loop_
_entity_poly.entity_id
_entity_poly.type
_entity_poly.pdbx_seq_one_letter_code
_entity_poly.pdbx_strand_id
1 'polypeptide(L)'
;MNPAFAYPNSEYTIPQTVDLSRKEERERLSQAALKGFFKLAAAWKLRDDDARELLGGLSSSAFYEWKKHPDRVLEVDRITRISYLLGIYKSLHIIYGDKLADEWVSLANRNSIFGGRTPLDYMEAGGILAMQTVRQLLDARRGGL
;
A
#
# COMPACT_ATOMS: atom_id res chain seq x y z
N MET A 1 -17.35 -22.59 34.75
CA MET A 1 -16.73 -21.37 34.21
C MET A 1 -17.49 -20.19 34.80
N ASN A 2 -16.82 -19.28 35.51
CA ASN A 2 -17.50 -18.17 36.21
C ASN A 2 -18.04 -17.17 35.16
N PRO A 3 -19.36 -16.88 35.12
CA PRO A 3 -19.96 -15.98 34.13
C PRO A 3 -19.44 -14.54 34.19
N ALA A 4 -18.73 -14.16 35.27
CA ALA A 4 -18.10 -12.85 35.43
C ALA A 4 -16.95 -12.57 34.41
N PHE A 5 -16.47 -13.58 33.68
CA PHE A 5 -15.42 -13.44 32.66
C PHE A 5 -15.88 -13.79 31.23
N ALA A 6 -17.19 -13.86 30.99
CA ALA A 6 -17.67 -14.07 29.63
C ALA A 6 -17.48 -12.78 28.80
N TYR A 7 -16.76 -12.89 27.68
CA TYR A 7 -16.68 -11.79 26.71
C TYR A 7 -18.09 -11.45 26.21
N PRO A 8 -18.41 -10.15 26.03
CA PRO A 8 -19.68 -9.75 25.43
C PRO A 8 -19.87 -10.45 24.07
N ASN A 9 -21.09 -10.90 23.79
CA ASN A 9 -21.43 -11.43 22.48
C ASN A 9 -21.17 -10.35 21.43
N SER A 10 -20.15 -10.55 20.61
CA SER A 10 -19.83 -9.67 19.49
C SER A 10 -20.33 -10.31 18.21
N GLU A 11 -21.19 -9.61 17.48
CA GLU A 11 -21.54 -9.97 16.09
C GLU A 11 -20.38 -9.68 15.11
N TYR A 12 -19.22 -9.25 15.62
CA TYR A 12 -18.03 -9.01 14.82
C TYR A 12 -17.55 -10.32 14.19
N THR A 13 -17.90 -10.49 12.92
CA THR A 13 -17.32 -11.55 12.09
C THR A 13 -15.88 -11.15 11.80
N ILE A 14 -14.92 -11.93 12.30
CA ILE A 14 -13.51 -11.73 12.00
C ILE A 14 -13.37 -11.77 10.47
N PRO A 15 -12.90 -10.68 9.82
CA PRO A 15 -12.61 -10.73 8.39
C PRO A 15 -11.66 -11.90 8.15
N GLN A 16 -12.00 -12.79 7.21
CA GLN A 16 -11.09 -13.89 6.87
C GLN A 16 -9.72 -13.31 6.51
N THR A 17 -8.70 -13.70 7.28
CA THR A 17 -7.34 -13.24 7.07
C THR A 17 -6.81 -13.85 5.77
N VAL A 18 -6.26 -13.01 4.89
CA VAL A 18 -5.57 -13.49 3.69
C VAL A 18 -4.24 -14.08 4.11
N ASP A 19 -4.07 -15.39 3.94
CA ASP A 19 -2.80 -16.08 4.19
C ASP A 19 -1.90 -16.02 2.95
N LEU A 20 -1.01 -15.03 2.91
CA LEU A 20 -0.07 -14.86 1.81
C LEU A 20 1.03 -15.93 1.76
N SER A 21 1.18 -16.78 2.78
CA SER A 21 2.11 -17.93 2.69
C SER A 21 1.62 -18.97 1.69
N ARG A 22 0.30 -19.05 1.49
CA ARG A 22 -0.33 -19.94 0.51
C ARG A 22 -0.18 -19.42 -0.91
N LYS A 23 0.31 -20.29 -1.80
CA LYS A 23 0.52 -19.95 -3.21
C LYS A 23 -0.78 -19.60 -3.92
N GLU A 24 -1.87 -20.32 -3.64
CA GLU A 24 -3.17 -20.09 -4.30
C GLU A 24 -3.73 -18.69 -3.98
N GLU A 25 -3.55 -18.21 -2.75
CA GLU A 25 -3.95 -16.84 -2.38
C GLU A 25 -3.10 -15.79 -3.10
N ARG A 26 -1.79 -16.03 -3.22
CA ARG A 26 -0.92 -15.14 -4.00
C ARG A 26 -1.31 -15.14 -5.47
N GLU A 27 -1.57 -16.29 -6.08
CA GLU A 27 -2.06 -16.42 -7.46
C GLU A 27 -3.32 -15.59 -7.68
N ARG A 28 -4.31 -15.75 -6.79
CA ARG A 28 -5.58 -15.03 -6.84
C ARG A 28 -5.42 -13.51 -6.78
N LEU A 29 -4.44 -13.01 -6.01
CA LEU A 29 -4.27 -11.56 -5.76
C LEU A 29 -3.30 -10.88 -6.73
N SER A 30 -2.33 -11.61 -7.26
CA SER A 30 -1.16 -11.01 -7.93
C SER A 30 -1.52 -10.19 -9.16
N GLN A 31 -2.38 -10.71 -10.03
CA GLN A 31 -2.75 -10.02 -11.27
C GLN A 31 -3.49 -8.70 -10.98
N ALA A 32 -4.44 -8.73 -10.03
CA ALA A 32 -5.18 -7.55 -9.61
C ALA A 32 -4.27 -6.53 -8.92
N ALA A 33 -3.34 -6.99 -8.08
CA ALA A 33 -2.35 -6.16 -7.42
C ALA A 33 -1.48 -5.41 -8.44
N LEU A 34 -0.91 -6.09 -9.44
CA LEU A 34 -0.10 -5.45 -10.48
C LEU A 34 -0.91 -4.44 -11.30
N LYS A 35 -2.12 -4.82 -11.74
CA LYS A 35 -3.01 -3.89 -12.46
C LYS A 35 -3.32 -2.64 -11.64
N GLY A 36 -3.61 -2.81 -10.35
CA GLY A 36 -3.85 -1.70 -9.43
C GLY A 36 -2.62 -0.82 -9.24
N PHE A 37 -1.45 -1.43 -9.02
CA PHE A 37 -0.18 -0.72 -8.84
C PHE A 37 0.15 0.15 -10.05
N PHE A 38 0.07 -0.37 -11.28
CA PHE A 38 0.40 0.43 -12.46
C PHE A 38 -0.59 1.58 -12.71
N LYS A 39 -1.88 1.40 -12.36
CA LYS A 39 -2.86 2.50 -12.38
C LYS A 39 -2.53 3.57 -11.34
N LEU A 40 -2.18 3.17 -10.12
CA LEU A 40 -1.73 4.07 -9.06
C LEU A 40 -0.48 4.84 -9.48
N ALA A 41 0.53 4.14 -10.03
CA ALA A 41 1.76 4.77 -10.49
C ALA A 41 1.50 5.83 -11.58
N ALA A 42 0.54 5.57 -12.47
CA ALA A 42 0.09 6.53 -13.47
C ALA A 42 -0.65 7.73 -12.85
N ALA A 43 -1.54 7.50 -11.88
CA ALA A 43 -2.28 8.56 -11.18
C ALA A 43 -1.33 9.52 -10.42
N TRP A 44 -0.36 8.95 -9.70
CA TRP A 44 0.69 9.70 -9.00
C TRP A 44 1.79 10.23 -9.92
N LYS A 45 1.75 9.93 -11.23
CA LYS A 45 2.75 10.32 -12.23
C LYS A 45 4.18 9.96 -11.81
N LEU A 46 4.34 8.77 -11.22
CA LEU A 46 5.64 8.29 -10.77
C LEU A 46 6.59 8.11 -11.94
N ARG A 47 7.88 8.37 -11.71
CA ARG A 47 8.92 7.91 -12.64
C ARG A 47 9.00 6.39 -12.58
N ASP A 48 9.40 5.75 -13.68
CA ASP A 48 9.52 4.30 -13.72
C ASP A 48 10.55 3.79 -12.67
N ASP A 49 11.62 4.55 -12.40
CA ASP A 49 12.59 4.20 -11.34
C ASP A 49 12.02 4.29 -9.92
N ASP A 50 11.21 5.31 -9.64
CA ASP A 50 10.49 5.46 -8.36
C ASP A 50 9.53 4.28 -8.14
N ALA A 51 8.74 3.96 -9.18
CA ALA A 51 7.83 2.83 -9.16
C ALA A 51 8.58 1.50 -8.93
N ARG A 52 9.76 1.32 -9.52
CA ARG A 52 10.60 0.13 -9.30
C ARG A 52 11.12 0.05 -7.87
N GLU A 53 11.52 1.18 -7.30
CA GLU A 53 12.02 1.25 -5.93
C GLU A 53 10.90 0.97 -4.91
N LEU A 54 9.71 1.53 -5.12
CA LEU A 54 8.54 1.21 -4.30
C LEU A 54 8.16 -0.27 -4.35
N LEU A 55 8.41 -0.94 -5.47
CA LEU A 55 8.24 -2.37 -5.57
C LEU A 55 9.36 -3.16 -4.85
N GLY A 56 10.45 -2.54 -4.38
CA GLY A 56 11.60 -3.22 -3.78
C GLY A 56 12.68 -3.54 -4.80
N GLY A 57 13.16 -2.50 -5.50
CA GLY A 57 14.31 -2.59 -6.40
C GLY A 57 14.12 -3.52 -7.61
N LEU A 58 12.95 -3.49 -8.27
CA LEU A 58 12.74 -4.31 -9.47
C LEU A 58 13.73 -3.91 -10.58
N SER A 59 14.27 -4.87 -11.34
CA SER A 59 15.10 -4.53 -12.51
C SER A 59 14.26 -3.83 -13.58
N SER A 60 14.91 -3.00 -14.42
CA SER A 60 14.22 -2.28 -15.50
C SER A 60 13.53 -3.25 -16.47
N SER A 61 14.23 -4.30 -16.88
CA SER A 61 13.68 -5.33 -17.78
C SER A 61 12.47 -6.03 -17.19
N ALA A 62 12.53 -6.45 -15.92
CA ALA A 62 11.41 -7.07 -15.24
C ALA A 62 10.23 -6.09 -15.11
N PHE A 63 10.49 -4.83 -14.77
CA PHE A 63 9.44 -3.83 -14.63
C PHE A 63 8.63 -3.62 -15.91
N TYR A 64 9.30 -3.44 -17.06
CA TYR A 64 8.61 -3.29 -18.34
C TYR A 64 7.86 -4.55 -18.75
N GLU A 65 8.42 -5.72 -18.45
CA GLU A 65 7.76 -7.00 -18.73
C GLU A 65 6.50 -7.16 -17.87
N TRP A 66 6.55 -6.81 -16.57
CA TRP A 66 5.39 -6.84 -15.68
C TRP A 66 4.32 -5.82 -16.09
N LYS A 67 4.73 -4.64 -16.57
CA LYS A 67 3.85 -3.58 -17.08
C LYS A 67 3.08 -4.03 -18.32
N LYS A 68 3.74 -4.78 -19.21
CA LYS A 68 3.13 -5.34 -20.43
C LYS A 68 2.31 -6.60 -20.17
N HIS A 69 2.80 -7.46 -19.28
CA HIS A 69 2.23 -8.77 -18.95
C HIS A 69 2.12 -8.92 -17.42
N PRO A 70 1.04 -8.41 -16.81
CA PRO A 70 0.85 -8.44 -15.35
C PRO A 70 0.39 -9.82 -14.84
N ASP A 71 0.65 -10.89 -15.58
CA ASP A 71 0.20 -12.24 -15.27
C ASP A 71 1.35 -13.08 -14.69
N ARG A 72 1.49 -13.02 -13.36
CA ARG A 72 2.48 -13.80 -12.61
C ARG A 72 2.06 -13.91 -11.16
N VAL A 73 2.68 -14.85 -10.46
CA VAL A 73 2.58 -14.97 -9.00
C VAL A 73 3.64 -14.07 -8.37
N LEU A 74 3.20 -13.13 -7.54
CA LEU A 74 4.07 -12.27 -6.78
C LEU A 74 4.52 -12.93 -5.48
N GLU A 75 5.67 -12.51 -4.97
CA GLU A 75 6.12 -12.84 -3.63
C GLU A 75 5.35 -12.04 -2.57
N VAL A 76 5.33 -12.55 -1.33
CA VAL A 76 4.63 -11.95 -0.18
C VAL A 76 5.01 -10.48 0.01
N ASP A 77 6.30 -10.18 -0.04
CA ASP A 77 6.82 -8.80 0.10
C ASP A 77 6.21 -7.86 -0.95
N ARG A 78 6.15 -8.29 -2.21
CA ARG A 78 5.64 -7.46 -3.32
C ARG A 78 4.14 -7.20 -3.19
N ILE A 79 3.36 -8.23 -2.85
CA ILE A 79 1.92 -8.08 -2.59
C ILE A 79 1.70 -7.13 -1.41
N THR A 80 2.51 -7.24 -0.36
CA THR A 80 2.39 -6.40 0.84
C THR A 80 2.71 -4.93 0.54
N ARG A 81 3.79 -4.65 -0.21
CA ARG A 81 4.11 -3.29 -0.68
C ARG A 81 2.98 -2.68 -1.48
N ILE A 82 2.47 -3.41 -2.48
CA ILE A 82 1.35 -2.95 -3.31
C ILE A 82 0.10 -2.70 -2.46
N SER A 83 -0.19 -3.58 -1.51
CA SER A 83 -1.33 -3.42 -0.58
C SER A 83 -1.22 -2.13 0.25
N TYR A 84 -0.02 -1.80 0.76
CA TYR A 84 0.18 -0.53 1.45
C TYR A 84 -0.02 0.66 0.54
N LEU A 85 0.56 0.66 -0.67
CA LEU A 85 0.45 1.75 -1.63
C LEU A 85 -1.01 1.99 -2.05
N LEU A 86 -1.75 0.94 -2.40
CA LEU A 86 -3.18 1.04 -2.75
C LEU A 86 -4.02 1.53 -1.56
N GLY A 87 -3.65 1.13 -0.35
CA GLY A 87 -4.28 1.60 0.87
C GLY A 87 -4.02 3.07 1.17
N ILE A 88 -2.81 3.54 0.94
CA ILE A 88 -2.42 4.95 1.03
C ILE A 88 -3.23 5.75 0.01
N TYR A 89 -3.24 5.33 -1.25
CA TYR A 89 -4.05 5.94 -2.31
C TYR A 89 -5.51 6.07 -1.91
N LYS A 90 -6.14 4.95 -1.51
CA LYS A 90 -7.54 4.95 -1.06
C LYS A 90 -7.77 5.91 0.11
N SER A 91 -6.87 5.93 1.09
CA SER A 91 -7.04 6.78 2.28
C SER A 91 -6.89 8.26 1.92
N LEU A 92 -5.98 8.61 1.02
CA LEU A 92 -5.83 9.98 0.51
C LEU A 92 -7.10 10.46 -0.17
N HIS A 93 -7.73 9.65 -1.04
CA HIS A 93 -8.99 10.03 -1.71
C HIS A 93 -10.21 10.10 -0.77
N ILE A 94 -10.15 9.45 0.39
CA ILE A 94 -11.20 9.60 1.41
C ILE A 94 -11.01 10.90 2.19
N ILE A 95 -9.76 11.25 2.53
CA ILE A 95 -9.43 12.40 3.37
C ILE A 95 -9.41 13.70 2.57
N TYR A 96 -8.96 13.63 1.32
CA TYR A 96 -8.72 14.75 0.42
C TYR A 96 -9.51 14.57 -0.88
N GLY A 97 -9.76 15.67 -1.60
CA GLY A 97 -10.31 15.60 -2.96
C GLY A 97 -9.29 15.05 -3.97
N ASP A 98 -9.79 14.48 -5.07
CA ASP A 98 -9.00 13.69 -6.04
C ASP A 98 -7.68 14.34 -6.45
N LYS A 99 -7.70 15.62 -6.83
CA LYS A 99 -6.49 16.32 -7.26
C LYS A 99 -5.39 16.32 -6.19
N LEU A 100 -5.75 16.68 -4.95
CA LEU A 100 -4.78 16.72 -3.88
C LEU A 100 -4.34 15.31 -3.49
N ALA A 101 -5.25 14.33 -3.52
CA ALA A 101 -4.92 12.95 -3.21
C ALA A 101 -3.87 12.37 -4.17
N ASP A 102 -3.97 12.69 -5.46
CA ASP A 102 -3.00 12.27 -6.49
C ASP A 102 -1.65 12.99 -6.37
N GLU A 103 -1.66 14.28 -5.98
CA GLU A 103 -0.43 15.09 -5.88
C GLU A 103 0.30 14.90 -4.54
N TRP A 104 -0.41 14.51 -3.47
CA TRP A 104 0.06 14.55 -2.07
C TRP A 104 1.41 13.87 -1.83
N VAL A 105 1.65 12.72 -2.47
CA VAL A 105 2.89 11.96 -2.28
C VAL A 105 4.14 12.69 -2.81
N SER A 106 3.95 13.62 -3.75
CA SER A 106 5.02 14.40 -4.37
C SER A 106 5.24 15.76 -3.71
N LEU A 107 4.33 16.19 -2.83
CA LEU A 107 4.40 17.48 -2.15
C LEU A 107 5.22 17.36 -0.87
N ALA A 108 6.06 18.36 -0.61
CA ALA A 108 6.78 18.47 0.66
C ALA A 108 5.79 18.47 1.83
N ASN A 109 6.02 17.60 2.81
CA ASN A 109 5.08 17.40 3.90
C ASN A 109 5.72 17.76 5.24
N ARG A 110 5.05 18.64 6.00
CA ARG A 110 5.54 19.17 7.28
C ARG A 110 5.37 18.20 8.45
N ASN A 111 4.71 17.05 8.25
CA ASN A 111 4.64 16.05 9.30
C ASN A 111 6.05 15.56 9.64
N SER A 112 6.36 15.47 10.94
CA SER A 112 7.70 15.21 11.45
C SER A 112 8.31 13.90 10.93
N ILE A 113 7.49 12.88 10.63
CA ILE A 113 8.00 11.59 10.13
C ILE A 113 8.74 11.72 8.80
N PHE A 114 8.38 12.72 7.98
CA PHE A 114 8.99 12.92 6.67
C PHE A 114 10.32 13.67 6.75
N GLY A 115 10.62 14.34 7.87
CA GLY A 115 11.86 15.09 8.04
C GLY A 115 12.07 16.18 6.98
N GLY A 116 10.97 16.80 6.51
CA GLY A 116 11.00 17.82 5.46
C GLY A 116 11.06 17.29 4.02
N ARG A 117 11.11 15.96 3.83
CA ARG A 117 11.04 15.32 2.52
C ARG A 117 9.60 15.13 2.04
N THR A 118 9.44 14.69 0.80
CA THR A 118 8.13 14.25 0.32
C THR A 118 7.77 12.88 0.91
N PRO A 119 6.48 12.53 1.00
CA PRO A 119 6.07 11.18 1.38
C PRO A 119 6.62 10.09 0.45
N LEU A 120 6.78 10.38 -0.85
CA LEU A 120 7.38 9.47 -1.81
C LEU A 120 8.84 9.15 -1.45
N ASP A 121 9.68 10.18 -1.25
CA ASP A 121 11.10 9.99 -0.88
C ASP A 121 11.25 9.20 0.41
N TYR A 122 10.34 9.43 1.37
CA TYR A 122 10.31 8.70 2.63
C TYR A 122 10.01 7.20 2.42
N MET A 123 9.03 6.88 1.58
CA MET A 123 8.67 5.50 1.25
C MET A 123 9.75 4.77 0.44
N GLU A 124 10.42 5.46 -0.48
CA GLU A 124 11.56 4.90 -1.21
C GLU A 124 12.72 4.61 -0.28
N ALA A 125 13.12 5.58 0.56
CA ALA A 125 14.26 5.42 1.46
C ALA A 125 14.04 4.38 2.58
N GLY A 126 12.81 4.26 3.10
CA GLY A 126 12.49 3.33 4.19
C GLY A 126 11.80 2.04 3.75
N GLY A 127 11.54 1.88 2.44
CA GLY A 127 10.88 0.72 1.86
C GLY A 127 9.54 0.36 2.53
N ILE A 128 9.32 -0.94 2.73
CA ILE A 128 8.05 -1.48 3.22
C ILE A 128 7.63 -0.95 4.60
N LEU A 129 8.59 -0.70 5.49
CA LEU A 129 8.31 -0.18 6.84
C LEU A 129 7.88 1.29 6.80
N ALA A 130 8.47 2.09 5.92
CA ALA A 130 8.02 3.45 5.69
C ALA A 130 6.61 3.49 5.06
N MET A 131 6.33 2.61 4.09
CA MET A 131 4.98 2.48 3.51
C MET A 131 3.94 2.11 4.58
N GLN A 132 4.27 1.16 5.46
CA GLN A 132 3.40 0.81 6.60
C GLN A 132 3.15 2.02 7.51
N THR A 133 4.20 2.78 7.82
CA THR A 133 4.10 3.98 8.67
C THR A 133 3.21 5.05 8.04
N VAL A 134 3.37 5.32 6.75
CA VAL A 134 2.50 6.27 6.01
C VAL A 134 1.06 5.77 5.98
N ARG A 135 0.84 4.46 5.78
CA ARG A 135 -0.49 3.86 5.80
C ARG A 135 -1.17 4.07 7.17
N GLN A 136 -0.45 3.81 8.26
CA GLN A 136 -0.96 4.02 9.63
C GLN A 136 -1.27 5.48 9.91
N LEU A 137 -0.41 6.41 9.49
CA LEU A 137 -0.66 7.86 9.60
C LEU A 137 -1.98 8.25 8.93
N LEU A 138 -2.24 7.76 7.72
CA LEU A 138 -3.46 8.09 6.99
C LEU A 138 -4.70 7.38 7.54
N ASP A 139 -4.58 6.12 7.96
CA ASP A 139 -5.69 5.41 8.61
C ASP A 139 -6.11 6.12 9.92
N ALA A 140 -5.16 6.64 10.70
CA ALA A 140 -5.45 7.43 11.90
C ALA A 140 -6.20 8.73 11.58
N ARG A 141 -5.77 9.46 10.54
CA ARG A 141 -6.45 10.69 10.08
C ARG A 141 -7.86 10.42 9.57
N ARG A 142 -8.10 9.28 8.90
CA ARG A 142 -9.45 8.87 8.46
C ARG A 142 -10.35 8.52 9.65
N GLY A 143 -9.79 7.90 10.69
CA GLY A 143 -10.52 7.43 11.87
C GLY A 143 -10.88 8.52 12.89
N GLY A 144 -10.43 9.76 12.70
CA GLY A 144 -10.75 10.88 13.59
C GLY A 144 -9.99 10.90 14.91
N LEU A 145 -8.74 10.41 14.93
CA LEU A 145 -7.81 10.63 16.05
C LEU A 145 -7.10 11.98 15.91
#